data_AF-A0AAN6RYN8-F1
#
_entry.id   AF-A0AAN6RYN8-F1
#
_cell.length_a   1.000
_cell.length_b   1.000
_cell.length_c   1.000
_cell.angle_alpha   90.00
_cell.angle_beta   90.00
_cell.angle_gamma   90.00
#
_symmetry.space_group_name_H-M   'P 1'
#
loop_
_entity.id
_entity.type
_entity.pdbx_description
1 polymer ?
#
loop_
_entity_poly.entity_id
_entity_poly.type
_entity_poly.pdbx_seq_one_letter_code
_entity_poly.pdbx_strand_id
1 'polypeptide(L)'
;MSDRDSTDPPREVVKRILHTEFKTDTNGQDWKRRVGEEEWVLVPTAAEERSPNAIRLFIIRQDQAEGEPKHWSLFVGRENEKGTSYQVTGDATHMVQKFEENVDKWNAPDFYSHYDLNAEVGIGEAKAIWEAVNEEKPPQAPDRRSVTENCQGWTIRVLKNLVKRGVVKQGAVDSIEKDWLEPV
;
A
#
# COMPACT_ATOMS: atom_id res chain seq x y z
N MET A 1 13.95 55.61 19.95
CA MET A 1 13.96 55.91 18.51
C MET A 1 15.15 55.22 17.90
N SER A 2 15.09 54.29 16.96
CA SER A 2 14.06 53.41 16.41
C SER A 2 14.84 52.37 15.62
N ASP A 3 14.42 51.12 15.71
CA ASP A 3 14.97 49.95 15.03
C ASP A 3 15.07 50.13 13.51
N ARG A 4 16.11 49.53 12.91
CA ARG A 4 15.99 48.82 11.63
C ARG A 4 16.82 47.55 11.70
N ASP A 5 16.12 46.54 12.22
CA ASP A 5 16.33 45.13 11.98
C ASP A 5 16.51 44.89 10.47
N SER A 6 17.65 44.34 10.08
CA SER A 6 17.96 43.98 8.70
C SER A 6 17.38 42.59 8.44
N THR A 7 16.09 42.52 8.16
CA THR A 7 15.42 41.30 7.70
C THR A 7 15.69 41.07 6.20
N ASP A 8 16.91 40.64 5.89
CA ASP A 8 17.17 40.04 4.58
C ASP A 8 16.53 38.64 4.59
N PRO A 9 15.50 38.34 3.76
CA PRO A 9 14.86 37.03 3.76
C PRO A 9 15.89 35.95 3.35
N PRO A 10 15.79 34.72 3.90
CA PRO A 10 16.72 33.65 3.55
C PRO A 10 16.66 33.39 2.05
N ARG A 11 17.79 33.56 1.36
CA ARG A 11 17.93 33.25 -0.06
C ARG A 11 17.54 31.78 -0.28
N GLU A 12 16.53 31.53 -1.11
CA GLU A 12 16.14 30.19 -1.55
C GLU A 12 17.37 29.46 -2.12
N VAL A 13 17.77 28.35 -1.50
CA VAL A 13 18.94 27.59 -1.93
C VAL A 13 18.55 26.77 -3.16
N VAL A 14 19.00 27.21 -4.33
CA VAL A 14 18.81 26.47 -5.58
C VAL A 14 19.85 25.36 -5.70
N LYS A 15 19.40 24.10 -5.72
CA LYS A 15 20.26 22.94 -5.98
C LYS A 15 20.18 22.56 -7.45
N ARG A 16 21.33 22.46 -8.12
CA ARG A 16 21.41 22.01 -9.51
C ARG A 16 21.83 20.55 -9.60
N ILE A 17 21.10 19.78 -10.41
CA ILE A 17 21.45 18.40 -10.78
C ILE A 17 21.35 18.30 -12.30
N LEU A 18 22.48 18.07 -12.97
CA LEU A 18 22.59 18.04 -14.43
C LEU A 18 22.01 19.32 -15.08
N HIS A 19 20.92 19.18 -15.84
CA HIS A 19 20.21 20.23 -16.56
C HIS A 19 18.94 20.71 -15.83
N THR A 20 18.77 20.33 -14.56
CA THR A 20 17.58 20.67 -13.76
C THR A 20 18.00 21.40 -12.49
N GLU A 21 17.29 22.47 -12.17
CA GLU A 21 17.42 23.22 -10.91
C GLU A 21 16.23 22.92 -10.01
N PHE A 22 16.48 22.83 -8.72
CA PHE A 22 15.50 22.54 -7.68
C PHE A 22 15.53 23.62 -6.62
N LYS A 23 14.38 23.98 -6.08
CA LYS A 23 14.27 24.85 -4.89
C LYS A 23 13.13 24.38 -4.00
N THR A 24 13.26 24.65 -2.71
CA THR A 24 12.19 24.45 -1.73
C THR A 24 11.75 25.83 -1.26
N ASP A 25 10.46 26.12 -1.32
CA ASP A 25 9.92 27.41 -0.88
C ASP A 25 9.76 27.46 0.66
N THR A 26 9.32 28.61 1.18
CA THR A 26 9.10 28.82 2.62
C THR A 26 7.98 27.95 3.21
N ASN A 27 7.15 27.33 2.36
CA ASN A 27 6.09 26.40 2.78
C ASN A 27 6.57 24.95 2.75
N GLY A 28 7.83 24.68 2.38
CA GLY A 28 8.38 23.34 2.27
C GLY A 28 8.02 22.62 0.96
N GLN A 29 7.51 23.35 -0.02
CA GLN A 29 7.13 22.79 -1.31
C GLN A 29 8.34 22.76 -2.25
N ASP A 30 8.55 21.62 -2.92
CA ASP A 30 9.63 21.46 -3.89
C ASP A 30 9.20 21.92 -5.29
N TRP A 31 10.10 22.62 -5.97
CA TRP A 31 9.93 23.14 -7.32
C TRP A 31 11.15 22.75 -8.17
N LYS A 32 10.93 22.52 -9.47
CA LYS A 32 12.00 22.24 -10.45
C LYS A 32 11.87 23.12 -11.69
N ARG A 33 12.97 23.33 -12.41
CA ARG A 33 12.98 23.92 -13.76
C ARG A 33 14.15 23.38 -14.56
N ARG A 34 14.12 23.48 -15.90
CA ARG A 34 15.35 23.25 -16.68
C ARG A 34 16.27 24.47 -16.58
N VAL A 35 17.57 24.21 -16.63
CA VAL A 35 18.58 25.27 -16.65
C VAL A 35 18.36 26.15 -17.88
N GLY A 36 18.11 27.44 -17.65
CA GLY A 36 17.84 28.43 -18.71
C GLY A 36 16.35 28.73 -18.92
N GLU A 37 15.44 28.02 -18.25
CA GLU A 37 14.01 28.36 -18.25
C GLU A 37 13.68 29.31 -17.08
N GLU A 38 12.73 30.21 -17.30
CA GLU A 38 12.27 31.14 -16.26
C GLU A 38 11.17 30.51 -15.38
N GLU A 39 10.39 29.59 -15.95
CA GLU A 39 9.25 28.96 -15.29
C GLU A 39 9.68 27.84 -14.33
N TRP A 40 9.23 27.94 -13.08
CA TRP A 40 9.37 26.89 -12.08
C TRP A 40 8.10 26.04 -12.08
N VAL A 41 8.24 24.73 -12.24
CA VAL A 41 7.14 23.78 -12.12
C VAL A 41 7.19 23.10 -10.75
N LEU A 42 6.02 22.91 -10.15
CA LEU A 42 5.90 22.16 -8.91
C LEU A 42 6.50 20.77 -9.08
N VAL A 43 7.34 20.33 -8.15
CA VAL A 43 7.63 18.90 -8.01
C VAL A 43 6.37 18.30 -7.39
N PRO A 44 5.67 17.42 -8.10
CA PRO A 44 4.48 16.81 -7.54
C PRO A 44 4.90 16.08 -6.26
N THR A 45 4.19 16.32 -5.16
CA THR A 45 4.39 15.51 -3.96
C THR A 45 4.08 14.05 -4.33
N ALA A 46 4.64 13.05 -3.66
CA ALA A 46 4.41 11.63 -4.01
C ALA A 46 2.91 11.21 -4.04
N ALA A 47 2.00 12.07 -3.57
CA ALA A 47 0.56 11.94 -3.72
C ALA A 47 0.03 12.23 -5.15
N GLU A 48 0.72 13.05 -5.94
CA GLU A 48 0.26 13.59 -7.23
C GLU A 48 0.68 12.75 -8.46
N GLU A 49 1.46 11.67 -8.29
CA GLU A 49 1.69 10.67 -9.35
C GLU A 49 0.64 9.54 -9.35
N ARG A 50 -0.36 9.57 -8.45
CA ARG A 50 -1.43 8.57 -8.44
C ARG A 50 -2.46 8.91 -9.51
N SER A 51 -2.45 8.18 -10.62
CA SER A 51 -3.56 8.22 -11.56
C SER A 51 -4.85 7.81 -10.82
N PRO A 52 -5.88 8.68 -10.74
CA PRO A 52 -7.09 8.39 -9.99
C PRO A 52 -7.84 7.17 -10.55
N ASN A 53 -7.50 6.75 -11.77
CA ASN A 53 -8.11 5.62 -12.47
C ASN A 53 -7.20 4.39 -12.56
N ALA A 54 -6.04 4.38 -11.89
CA ALA A 54 -5.16 3.22 -11.88
C ALA A 54 -5.79 2.05 -11.11
N ILE A 55 -5.67 0.84 -11.67
CA ILE A 55 -5.88 -0.38 -10.91
C ILE A 55 -4.72 -0.51 -9.92
N ARG A 56 -5.02 -0.80 -8.67
CA ARG A 56 -4.08 -0.83 -7.55
C ARG A 56 -4.20 -2.16 -6.82
N LEU A 57 -3.17 -2.47 -6.03
CA LEU A 57 -3.20 -3.59 -5.10
C LEU A 57 -3.31 -3.04 -3.68
N PHE A 58 -4.27 -3.55 -2.93
CA PHE A 58 -4.50 -3.18 -1.54
C PHE A 58 -4.47 -4.40 -0.62
N ILE A 59 -4.16 -4.18 0.66
CA ILE A 59 -4.68 -5.02 1.74
C ILE A 59 -5.96 -4.38 2.23
N ILE A 60 -7.04 -5.15 2.32
CA ILE A 60 -8.25 -4.77 3.04
C ILE A 60 -8.31 -5.55 4.35
N ARG A 61 -8.56 -4.83 5.44
CA ARG A 61 -8.77 -5.40 6.78
C ARG A 61 -10.24 -5.24 7.14
N GLN A 62 -10.85 -6.32 7.61
CA GLN A 62 -12.26 -6.35 7.99
C GLN A 62 -12.42 -6.82 9.45
N ASP A 63 -13.40 -6.28 10.14
CA ASP A 63 -13.81 -6.72 11.47
C ASP A 63 -14.38 -8.14 11.42
N GLN A 64 -14.01 -8.95 12.41
CA GLN A 64 -14.63 -10.24 12.67
C GLN A 64 -15.48 -10.18 13.95
N ALA A 65 -15.94 -11.33 14.44
CA ALA A 65 -16.61 -11.40 15.73
C ALA A 65 -15.75 -10.77 16.84
N GLU A 66 -16.41 -10.27 17.89
CA GLU A 66 -15.72 -9.59 18.98
C GLU A 66 -14.63 -10.48 19.59
N GLY A 67 -13.42 -9.92 19.69
CA GLY A 67 -12.23 -10.62 20.20
C GLY A 67 -11.47 -11.46 19.17
N GLU A 68 -11.99 -11.60 17.94
CA GLU A 68 -11.26 -12.26 16.84
C GLU A 68 -10.32 -11.28 16.12
N PRO A 69 -9.15 -11.76 15.62
CA PRO A 69 -8.29 -10.98 14.75
C PRO A 69 -9.03 -10.46 13.52
N LYS A 70 -8.54 -9.36 12.94
CA LYS A 70 -9.10 -8.82 11.68
C LYS A 70 -8.92 -9.83 10.55
N HIS A 71 -9.93 -9.95 9.70
CA HIS A 71 -9.79 -10.70 8.46
C HIS A 71 -9.00 -9.88 7.44
N TRP A 72 -8.02 -10.50 6.78
CA TRP A 72 -7.19 -9.85 5.77
C TRP A 72 -7.48 -10.45 4.40
N SER A 73 -7.58 -9.55 3.41
CA SER A 73 -7.68 -9.93 2.00
C SER A 73 -6.82 -9.02 1.13
N LEU A 74 -6.30 -9.56 0.03
CA LEU A 74 -5.73 -8.75 -1.04
C LEU A 74 -6.84 -8.31 -1.96
N PHE A 75 -6.83 -7.05 -2.38
CA PHE A 75 -7.83 -6.49 -3.27
C PHE A 75 -7.15 -5.82 -4.46
N VAL A 76 -7.56 -6.21 -5.68
CA VAL A 76 -7.11 -5.61 -6.92
C VAL A 76 -8.28 -4.88 -7.56
N GLY A 77 -8.17 -3.56 -7.68
CA GLY A 77 -9.24 -2.71 -8.18
C GLY A 77 -8.87 -1.24 -8.10
N ARG A 78 -9.84 -0.36 -8.34
CA ARG A 78 -9.69 1.07 -8.03
C ARG A 78 -10.13 1.33 -6.60
N GLU A 79 -9.61 2.41 -6.04
CA GLU A 79 -10.05 2.89 -4.73
C GLU A 79 -11.53 3.26 -4.80
N ASN A 80 -12.32 2.78 -3.85
CA ASN A 80 -13.78 2.98 -3.78
C ASN A 80 -14.60 2.36 -4.93
N GLU A 81 -14.02 1.45 -5.72
CA GLU A 81 -14.75 0.69 -6.75
C GLU A 81 -14.75 -0.82 -6.47
N LYS A 82 -15.62 -1.54 -7.17
CA LYS A 82 -15.60 -3.01 -7.19
C LYS A 82 -14.34 -3.55 -7.83
N GLY A 83 -13.90 -4.71 -7.37
CA GLY A 83 -12.67 -5.34 -7.83
C GLY A 83 -12.62 -6.83 -7.53
N THR A 84 -11.41 -7.37 -7.50
CA THR A 84 -11.16 -8.78 -7.22
C THR A 84 -10.53 -8.91 -5.85
N SER A 85 -11.13 -9.73 -4.98
CA SER A 85 -10.60 -10.04 -3.65
C SER A 85 -10.01 -11.44 -3.62
N TYR A 86 -8.76 -11.56 -3.17
CA TYR A 86 -8.08 -12.82 -2.90
C TYR A 86 -7.91 -12.99 -1.39
N GLN A 87 -8.42 -14.09 -0.85
CA GLN A 87 -8.45 -14.33 0.59
C GLN A 87 -8.48 -15.83 0.87
N VAL A 88 -8.24 -16.18 2.13
CA VAL A 88 -8.56 -17.49 2.68
C VAL A 88 -9.60 -17.34 3.78
N THR A 89 -10.62 -18.20 3.78
CA THR A 89 -11.74 -18.16 4.73
C THR A 89 -11.93 -19.52 5.37
N GLY A 90 -12.55 -19.57 6.54
CA GLY A 90 -12.70 -20.79 7.34
C GLY A 90 -12.20 -20.55 8.76
N ASP A 91 -12.19 -21.58 9.59
CA ASP A 91 -11.51 -21.51 10.88
C ASP A 91 -10.01 -21.77 10.71
N ALA A 92 -9.23 -21.45 11.74
CA ALA A 92 -7.78 -21.58 11.68
C ALA A 92 -7.28 -23.04 11.61
N THR A 93 -8.15 -24.04 11.78
CA THR A 93 -7.81 -25.46 11.54
C THR A 93 -8.03 -25.86 10.09
N HIS A 94 -8.97 -25.22 9.39
CA HIS A 94 -9.30 -25.54 8.01
C HIS A 94 -9.70 -24.29 7.20
N MET A 95 -8.70 -23.53 6.74
CA MET A 95 -8.94 -22.40 5.83
C MET A 95 -8.89 -22.84 4.37
N VAL A 96 -9.69 -22.20 3.51
CA VAL A 96 -9.76 -22.44 2.07
C VAL A 96 -9.62 -21.14 1.29
N GLN A 97 -8.94 -21.19 0.14
CA GLN A 97 -8.91 -20.07 -0.80
C GLN A 97 -10.33 -19.73 -1.26
N LYS A 98 -10.62 -18.43 -1.28
CA LYS A 98 -11.88 -17.88 -1.81
C LYS A 98 -11.56 -16.63 -2.60
N PHE A 99 -11.69 -16.71 -3.92
CA PHE A 99 -11.45 -15.58 -4.81
C PHE A 99 -12.79 -15.04 -5.29
N GLU A 100 -13.03 -13.77 -5.02
CA GLU A 100 -14.31 -13.12 -5.30
C GLU A 100 -14.11 -12.01 -6.33
N GLU A 101 -14.76 -12.11 -7.47
CA GLU A 101 -14.73 -11.09 -8.52
C GLU A 101 -15.91 -10.13 -8.38
N ASN A 102 -15.74 -8.88 -8.83
CA ASN A 102 -16.77 -7.84 -8.82
C ASN A 102 -17.39 -7.57 -7.44
N VAL A 103 -16.57 -7.59 -6.40
CA VAL A 103 -16.98 -7.32 -5.01
C VAL A 103 -16.62 -5.91 -4.60
N ASP A 104 -17.49 -5.28 -3.80
CA ASP A 104 -17.25 -3.99 -3.17
C ASP A 104 -16.78 -4.21 -1.72
N LYS A 105 -15.47 -4.14 -1.51
CA LYS A 105 -14.87 -4.28 -0.18
C LYS A 105 -14.82 -2.96 0.59
N TRP A 106 -14.99 -1.82 -0.09
CA TRP A 106 -14.91 -0.48 0.50
C TRP A 106 -16.17 -0.16 1.32
N ASN A 107 -17.33 -0.58 0.82
CA ASN A 107 -18.62 -0.36 1.47
C ASN A 107 -19.12 -1.57 2.26
N ALA A 108 -18.24 -2.53 2.56
CA ALA A 108 -18.61 -3.69 3.36
C ALA A 108 -18.91 -3.25 4.82
N PRO A 109 -19.96 -3.76 5.49
CA PRO A 109 -20.31 -3.35 6.85
C PRO A 109 -19.21 -3.60 7.89
N ASP A 110 -18.34 -4.57 7.59
CA ASP A 110 -17.19 -4.98 8.38
C ASP A 110 -15.88 -4.34 7.91
N PHE A 111 -15.90 -3.40 6.97
CA PHE A 111 -14.68 -2.71 6.55
C PHE A 111 -14.03 -1.95 7.73
N TYR A 112 -12.76 -2.23 7.99
CA TYR A 112 -12.00 -1.58 9.07
C TYR A 112 -10.96 -0.59 8.54
N SER A 113 -10.06 -1.04 7.66
CA SER A 113 -9.01 -0.19 7.09
C SER A 113 -8.42 -0.81 5.82
N HIS A 114 -7.57 -0.05 5.12
CA HIS A 114 -6.81 -0.55 3.98
C HIS A 114 -5.36 -0.06 3.99
N TYR A 115 -4.52 -0.72 3.19
CA TYR A 115 -3.17 -0.25 2.82
C TYR A 115 -2.97 -0.34 1.32
N ASP A 116 -2.41 0.68 0.70
CA ASP A 116 -1.99 0.65 -0.71
C ASP A 116 -0.61 0.00 -0.85
N LEU A 117 -0.58 -1.18 -1.44
CA LEU A 117 0.64 -1.96 -1.65
C LEU A 117 1.32 -1.63 -2.98
N ASN A 118 0.54 -1.28 -4.00
CA ASN A 118 1.03 -0.93 -5.33
C ASN A 118 0.09 0.07 -6.01
N ALA A 119 0.64 1.22 -6.37
CA ALA A 119 -0.06 2.37 -6.94
C ALA A 119 -0.52 2.16 -8.40
N GLU A 120 0.02 1.17 -9.12
CA GLU A 120 -0.44 0.81 -10.45
C GLU A 120 -0.17 -0.68 -10.71
N VAL A 121 -1.20 -1.43 -11.08
CA VAL A 121 -1.13 -2.86 -11.38
C VAL A 121 -1.35 -3.05 -12.88
N GLY A 122 -0.27 -3.33 -13.60
CA GLY A 122 -0.30 -3.75 -14.99
C GLY A 122 -0.58 -5.24 -15.18
N ILE A 123 -0.67 -5.68 -16.44
CA ILE A 123 -0.95 -7.09 -16.79
C ILE A 123 0.08 -8.06 -16.18
N GLY A 124 1.36 -7.69 -16.20
CA GLY A 124 2.44 -8.51 -15.64
C GLY A 124 2.32 -8.68 -14.12
N GLU A 125 1.98 -7.60 -13.42
CA GLU A 125 1.79 -7.61 -11.97
C GLU A 125 0.51 -8.34 -11.59
N ALA A 126 -0.59 -8.17 -12.33
CA ALA A 126 -1.83 -8.92 -12.14
C ALA A 126 -1.60 -10.44 -12.25
N LYS A 127 -0.80 -10.87 -13.25
CA LYS A 127 -0.39 -12.27 -13.38
C LYS A 127 0.46 -12.72 -12.18
N ALA A 128 1.44 -11.91 -11.77
CA ALA A 128 2.29 -12.22 -10.61
C ALA A 128 1.49 -12.32 -9.30
N ILE A 129 0.45 -11.50 -9.13
CA ILE A 129 -0.52 -11.57 -8.02
C ILE A 129 -1.28 -12.88 -8.07
N TRP A 130 -1.86 -13.22 -9.22
CA TRP A 130 -2.59 -14.48 -9.38
C TRP A 130 -1.71 -15.70 -9.08
N GLU A 131 -0.46 -15.72 -9.55
CA GLU A 131 0.46 -16.83 -9.27
C GLU A 131 0.81 -16.91 -7.77
N ALA A 132 1.15 -15.78 -7.15
CA ALA A 132 1.51 -15.74 -5.74
C ALA A 132 0.37 -16.21 -4.82
N VAL A 133 -0.88 -15.78 -5.07
CA VAL A 133 -2.03 -16.23 -4.24
C VAL A 133 -2.34 -17.71 -4.40
N ASN A 134 -2.06 -18.31 -5.56
CA ASN A 134 -2.30 -19.73 -5.83
C ASN A 134 -1.18 -20.64 -5.30
N GLU A 135 0.06 -20.15 -5.27
CA GLU A 135 1.22 -20.90 -4.75
C GLU A 135 1.18 -21.05 -3.21
N GLU A 136 0.67 -20.04 -2.51
CA GLU A 136 0.60 -20.06 -1.05
C GLU A 136 -0.60 -20.87 -0.57
N LYS A 137 -0.32 -22.03 0.03
CA LYS A 137 -1.36 -22.91 0.59
C LYS A 137 -2.09 -22.24 1.75
N PRO A 138 -3.43 -22.37 1.84
CA PRO A 138 -4.18 -21.95 3.02
C PRO A 138 -3.64 -22.57 4.32
N PRO A 139 -3.72 -21.86 5.46
CA PRO A 139 -3.41 -22.40 6.77
C PRO A 139 -4.28 -23.61 7.11
N GLN A 140 -3.66 -24.62 7.72
CA GLN A 140 -4.28 -25.87 8.10
C GLN A 140 -3.64 -26.35 9.40
N ALA A 141 -4.44 -26.86 10.33
CA ALA A 141 -3.96 -27.47 11.57
C ALA A 141 -4.79 -28.72 11.92
N PRO A 142 -4.17 -29.77 12.47
CA PRO A 142 -4.91 -30.99 12.84
C PRO A 142 -5.91 -30.76 13.97
N ASP A 143 -5.66 -29.77 14.83
CA ASP A 143 -6.54 -29.35 15.91
C ASP A 143 -6.28 -27.88 16.29
N ARG A 144 -7.18 -27.32 17.10
CA ARG A 144 -7.13 -25.90 17.52
C ARG A 144 -5.88 -25.55 18.34
N ARG A 145 -5.28 -26.50 19.05
CA ARG A 145 -4.08 -26.25 19.87
C ARG A 145 -2.81 -26.18 19.01
N SER A 146 -2.86 -26.75 17.82
CA SER A 146 -1.77 -26.80 16.84
C SER A 146 -1.84 -25.65 15.83
N VAL A 147 -2.80 -24.74 15.98
CA VAL A 147 -2.92 -23.55 15.13
C VAL A 147 -1.73 -22.64 15.40
N THR A 148 -1.01 -22.30 14.32
CA THR A 148 0.14 -21.39 14.35
C THR A 148 0.00 -20.25 13.35
N GLU A 149 -1.05 -20.28 12.52
CA GLU A 149 -1.27 -19.34 11.43
C GLU A 149 -2.78 -19.20 11.16
N ASN A 150 -3.20 -18.02 10.69
CA ASN A 150 -4.54 -17.73 10.20
C ASN A 150 -4.47 -16.96 8.86
N CYS A 151 -5.56 -16.31 8.44
CA CYS A 151 -5.63 -15.58 7.16
C CYS A 151 -4.60 -14.44 7.05
N GLN A 152 -4.17 -13.86 8.18
CA GLN A 152 -3.16 -12.80 8.20
C GLN A 152 -1.78 -13.37 7.84
N GLY A 153 -1.40 -14.50 8.44
CA GLY A 153 -0.14 -15.17 8.12
C GLY A 153 -0.06 -15.61 6.66
N TRP A 154 -1.16 -16.16 6.12
CA TRP A 154 -1.25 -16.47 4.69
C TRP A 154 -1.02 -15.22 3.83
N THR A 155 -1.67 -14.11 4.19
CA THR A 155 -1.51 -12.84 3.49
C THR A 155 -0.06 -12.38 3.54
N ILE A 156 0.61 -12.44 4.68
CA ILE A 156 2.04 -12.11 4.82
C ILE A 156 2.92 -12.98 3.92
N ARG A 157 2.65 -14.29 3.83
CA ARG A 157 3.40 -15.18 2.91
C ARG A 157 3.21 -14.76 1.45
N VAL A 158 1.98 -14.44 1.03
CA VAL A 158 1.71 -13.93 -0.31
C VAL A 158 2.46 -12.62 -0.56
N LEU A 159 2.43 -11.68 0.39
CA LEU A 159 3.16 -10.42 0.28
C LEU A 159 4.67 -10.64 0.13
N LYS A 160 5.26 -11.55 0.91
CA LYS A 160 6.68 -11.91 0.79
C LYS A 160 7.00 -12.53 -0.58
N ASN A 161 6.08 -13.30 -1.17
CA ASN A 161 6.21 -13.81 -2.54
C ASN A 161 6.12 -12.65 -3.56
N LEU A 162 5.19 -11.72 -3.38
CA LEU A 162 5.05 -10.53 -4.22
C LEU A 162 6.25 -9.58 -4.18
N VAL A 163 6.94 -9.49 -3.04
CA VAL A 163 8.22 -8.75 -2.95
C VAL A 163 9.28 -9.39 -3.84
N LYS A 164 9.42 -10.72 -3.81
CA LYS A 164 10.37 -11.44 -4.68
C LYS A 164 10.07 -11.24 -6.17
N ARG A 165 8.80 -10.99 -6.50
CA ARG A 165 8.31 -10.73 -7.86
C ARG A 165 8.37 -9.23 -8.26
N GLY A 166 8.79 -8.35 -7.35
CA GLY A 166 8.90 -6.91 -7.60
C GLY A 166 7.57 -6.15 -7.61
N VAL A 167 6.47 -6.77 -7.17
CA VAL A 167 5.12 -6.16 -7.17
C VAL A 167 4.89 -5.30 -5.93
N VAL A 168 5.51 -5.65 -4.80
CA VAL A 168 5.35 -4.95 -3.51
C VAL A 168 6.73 -4.61 -2.94
N LYS A 169 6.83 -3.49 -2.23
CA LYS A 169 8.08 -3.06 -1.56
C LYS A 169 8.26 -3.81 -0.25
N GLN A 170 9.47 -4.32 0.02
CA GLN A 170 9.81 -5.01 1.27
C GLN A 170 9.43 -4.20 2.51
N GLY A 171 9.76 -2.89 2.55
CA GLY A 171 9.46 -2.04 3.70
C GLY A 171 7.97 -1.89 4.02
N ALA A 172 7.08 -2.03 3.03
CA ALA A 172 5.64 -2.05 3.29
C ALA A 172 5.24 -3.35 4.01
N VAL A 173 5.75 -4.50 3.56
CA VAL A 173 5.48 -5.80 4.19
C VAL A 173 6.04 -5.84 5.61
N ASP A 174 7.26 -5.35 5.83
CA ASP A 174 7.88 -5.31 7.16
C ASP A 174 7.05 -4.47 8.15
N SER A 175 6.53 -3.32 7.69
CA SER A 175 5.69 -2.45 8.52
C SER A 175 4.34 -3.10 8.85
N ILE A 176 3.70 -3.73 7.86
CA ILE A 176 2.42 -4.43 8.04
C ILE A 176 2.57 -5.63 8.97
N GLU A 177 3.60 -6.45 8.77
CA GLU A 177 3.87 -7.62 9.61
C GLU A 177 4.18 -7.22 11.05
N LYS A 178 4.91 -6.13 11.26
CA LYS A 178 5.26 -5.65 12.60
C LYS A 178 4.08 -5.00 13.33
N ASP A 179 3.36 -4.12 12.64
CA ASP A 179 2.43 -3.21 13.30
C ASP A 179 0.99 -3.73 13.29
N TRP A 180 0.63 -4.61 12.35
CA TRP A 180 -0.76 -5.04 12.15
C TRP A 180 -1.00 -6.52 12.41
N LEU A 181 0.01 -7.38 12.29
CA LEU A 181 -0.16 -8.81 12.51
C LEU A 181 -0.60 -9.08 13.95
N GLU A 182 -1.77 -9.68 14.10
CA GLU A 182 -2.36 -10.01 15.38
C GLU A 182 -1.97 -11.44 15.79
N PRO A 183 -1.83 -11.70 17.10
CA PRO A 183 -1.53 -13.04 17.60
C PRO A 183 -2.65 -14.02 17.25
N VAL A 184 -2.26 -15.28 17.08
CA VAL A 184 -3.16 -16.42 16.80
C VAL A 184 -3.45 -17.20 18.07
#